data_AF-A0AAE4V4K0-F1
#
_entry.id   AF-A0AAE4V4K0-F1
#
_cell.length_a   1.000
_cell.length_b   1.000
_cell.length_c   1.000
_cell.angle_alpha   90.00
_cell.angle_beta   90.00
_cell.angle_gamma   90.00
#
_symmetry.space_group_name_H-M   'P 1'
#
loop_
_entity.id
_entity.type
_entity.pdbx_description
1 polymer ?
#
loop_
_entity_poly.entity_id
_entity_poly.type
_entity_poly.pdbx_seq_one_letter_code
_entity_poly.pdbx_strand_id
1 'polypeptide(L)'
;MQAYAEGYELLAAEESIVDVPAVLRAWSKGTVVRSWLLDLLVQALSDDPQLAAISGYTEDSGEGRWTVEEAIAHAVPAPVISAALFARFASRQDDSPAMKAVSALRNQFGGHAVRPAASAGIA
;
A
#
# COMPACT_ATOMS: atom_id res chain seq x y z
N MET A 1 -5.01 -8.95 -2.19
CA MET A 1 -4.86 -7.62 -2.85
C MET A 1 -3.65 -6.90 -2.30
N GLN A 2 -3.67 -6.45 -1.04
CA GLN A 2 -2.57 -5.68 -0.43
C GLN A 2 -1.19 -6.35 -0.60
N ALA A 3 -1.07 -7.63 -0.25
CA ALA A 3 0.19 -8.36 -0.39
C ALA A 3 0.72 -8.43 -1.84
N TYR A 4 -0.16 -8.45 -2.85
CA TYR A 4 0.26 -8.37 -4.25
C TYR A 4 0.77 -6.97 -4.62
N ALA A 5 0.13 -5.92 -4.09
CA ALA A 5 0.56 -4.54 -4.35
C ALA A 5 1.92 -4.24 -3.71
N GLU A 6 2.13 -4.65 -2.45
CA GLU A 6 3.44 -4.53 -1.78
C GLU A 6 4.52 -5.32 -2.51
N GLY A 7 4.19 -6.53 -2.98
CA GLY A 7 5.09 -7.32 -3.82
C GLY A 7 5.40 -6.66 -5.16
N TYR A 8 4.40 -6.06 -5.82
CA TYR A 8 4.59 -5.32 -7.07
C TYR A 8 5.53 -4.12 -6.88
N GLU A 9 5.29 -3.30 -5.85
CA GLU A 9 6.15 -2.15 -5.54
C GLU A 9 7.59 -2.58 -5.24
N LEU A 10 7.77 -3.67 -4.47
CA LEU A 10 9.08 -4.23 -4.21
C LEU A 10 9.79 -4.70 -5.48
N LEU A 11 9.08 -5.40 -6.37
CA LEU A 11 9.64 -5.84 -7.65
C LEU A 11 10.01 -4.65 -8.55
N ALA A 12 9.20 -3.58 -8.53
CA ALA A 12 9.44 -2.37 -9.32
C ALA A 12 10.63 -1.54 -8.78
N ALA A 13 10.91 -1.63 -7.47
CA ALA A 13 12.07 -1.00 -6.86
C ALA A 13 13.39 -1.76 -7.10
N GLU A 14 13.31 -3.03 -7.51
CA GLU A 14 14.49 -3.88 -7.74
C GLU A 14 15.06 -3.68 -9.16
N GLU A 15 16.24 -3.06 -9.24
CA GLU A 15 16.88 -2.67 -10.51
C GLU A 15 17.17 -3.85 -11.46
N SER A 16 17.38 -5.05 -10.93
CA SER A 16 17.63 -6.24 -11.75
C SER A 16 16.38 -6.77 -12.47
N ILE A 17 15.18 -6.34 -12.06
CA ILE A 17 13.90 -6.76 -12.65
C ILE A 17 13.44 -5.73 -13.66
N VAL A 18 13.81 -5.97 -14.92
CA VAL A 18 13.51 -5.04 -16.04
C VAL A 18 12.08 -5.13 -16.57
N ASP A 19 11.33 -6.20 -16.22
CA ASP A 19 9.97 -6.45 -16.69
C ASP A 19 9.12 -7.11 -15.59
N VAL A 20 8.64 -6.29 -14.65
CA VAL A 20 7.74 -6.73 -13.57
C VAL A 20 6.45 -7.37 -14.11
N PRO A 21 5.77 -6.84 -15.15
CA PRO A 21 4.62 -7.50 -15.74
C PRO A 21 4.89 -8.93 -16.22
N ALA A 22 6.05 -9.20 -16.83
CA ALA A 22 6.44 -10.54 -17.25
C ALA A 22 6.64 -11.49 -16.05
N VAL A 23 7.25 -11.01 -14.96
CA VAL A 23 7.42 -11.79 -13.71
C VAL A 23 6.06 -12.21 -13.15
N LEU A 24 5.13 -11.26 -12.99
CA LEU A 24 3.79 -11.55 -12.48
C LEU A 24 3.00 -12.50 -13.40
N ARG A 25 3.16 -12.36 -14.73
CA ARG A 25 2.57 -13.26 -15.73
C ARG A 25 3.19 -14.67 -15.67
N ALA A 26 4.48 -14.79 -15.35
CA ALA A 26 5.10 -16.09 -15.14
C ALA A 26 4.50 -16.77 -13.89
N TRP A 27 4.20 -16.01 -12.84
CA TRP A 27 3.61 -16.56 -11.61
C TRP A 27 2.20 -17.11 -11.79
N SER A 28 1.43 -16.64 -12.78
CA SER A 28 0.10 -17.21 -13.06
C SER A 28 0.16 -18.65 -13.60
N LYS A 29 1.35 -19.17 -13.95
CA LYS A 29 1.55 -20.52 -14.48
C LYS A 29 2.41 -21.37 -13.54
N GLY A 30 1.87 -22.51 -13.11
CA GLY A 30 2.62 -23.53 -12.39
C GLY A 30 3.02 -23.21 -10.94
N THR A 31 2.92 -21.95 -10.50
CA THR A 31 3.22 -21.58 -9.10
C THR A 31 2.07 -21.86 -8.15
N VAL A 32 2.35 -21.76 -6.84
CA VAL A 32 1.37 -21.89 -5.74
C VAL A 32 0.48 -20.65 -5.63
N VAL A 33 0.99 -19.46 -5.97
CA VAL A 33 0.25 -18.20 -5.83
C VAL A 33 -0.71 -17.92 -6.98
N ARG A 34 -0.75 -18.79 -8.00
CA ARG A 34 -1.70 -18.66 -9.12
C ARG A 34 -3.12 -18.52 -8.59
N SER A 35 -3.83 -17.52 -9.09
CA SER A 35 -5.18 -17.21 -8.64
C SER A 35 -5.85 -16.28 -9.64
N TRP A 36 -7.17 -16.29 -9.67
CA TRP A 36 -7.94 -15.33 -10.46
C TRP A 36 -7.55 -13.88 -10.14
N LEU A 37 -7.23 -13.57 -8.87
CA LEU A 37 -6.79 -12.24 -8.48
C LEU A 37 -5.44 -11.85 -9.11
N LEU A 38 -4.51 -12.78 -9.24
CA LEU A 38 -3.24 -12.54 -9.94
C LEU A 38 -3.50 -12.30 -11.43
N ASP A 39 -4.42 -13.04 -12.04
CA ASP A 39 -4.78 -12.86 -13.45
C ASP A 39 -5.36 -11.46 -13.71
N LEU A 40 -6.17 -10.93 -12.79
CA LEU A 40 -6.67 -9.55 -12.86
C LEU A 40 -5.55 -8.51 -12.81
N LEU A 41 -4.55 -8.70 -11.94
CA LEU A 41 -3.39 -7.80 -11.85
C LEU A 41 -2.55 -7.85 -13.14
N VAL A 42 -2.33 -9.05 -13.68
CA VAL A 42 -1.63 -9.24 -14.96
C VAL A 42 -2.37 -8.54 -16.11
N GLN A 43 -3.71 -8.60 -16.11
CA GLN A 43 -4.52 -7.89 -17.09
C GLN A 43 -4.35 -6.36 -16.95
N ALA A 44 -4.49 -5.83 -15.74
CA ALA A 44 -4.33 -4.40 -15.48
C ALA A 44 -2.95 -3.87 -15.92
N LEU A 45 -1.88 -4.61 -15.64
CA LEU A 45 -0.52 -4.28 -16.08
C LEU A 45 -0.28 -4.50 -17.57
N SER A 46 -1.12 -5.30 -18.23
CA SER A 46 -1.07 -5.43 -19.69
C SER A 46 -1.68 -4.22 -20.38
N ASP A 47 -2.70 -3.61 -19.76
CA ASP A 47 -3.40 -2.44 -20.28
C ASP A 47 -2.63 -1.14 -19.95
N ASP A 48 -2.06 -1.06 -18.75
CA ASP A 48 -1.21 0.04 -18.29
C ASP A 48 -0.01 -0.49 -17.48
N PRO A 49 1.15 -0.71 -18.12
CA PRO A 49 2.32 -1.33 -17.47
C PRO A 49 2.88 -0.58 -16.26
N GLN A 50 2.62 0.72 -16.16
CA GLN A 50 3.09 1.57 -15.06
C GLN A 50 1.95 2.02 -14.14
N LEU A 51 0.71 1.61 -14.41
CA LEU A 51 -0.48 2.08 -13.70
C LEU A 51 -0.58 3.62 -13.66
N ALA A 52 -0.05 4.30 -14.68
CA ALA A 52 0.09 5.75 -14.72
C ALA A 52 -1.27 6.48 -14.82
N ALA A 53 -2.31 5.80 -15.28
CA ALA A 53 -3.66 6.35 -15.39
C ALA A 53 -4.45 6.36 -14.06
N ILE A 54 -3.96 5.69 -13.01
CA ILE A 54 -4.63 5.58 -11.71
C ILE A 54 -3.83 6.26 -10.60
N SER A 55 -4.53 6.85 -9.63
CA SER A 55 -3.89 7.45 -8.46
C SER A 55 -3.61 6.39 -7.37
N GLY A 56 -2.71 6.69 -6.44
CA GLY A 56 -2.45 5.84 -5.26
C GLY A 56 -3.58 5.84 -4.22
N TYR A 57 -4.60 6.68 -4.38
CA TYR A 57 -5.75 6.73 -3.49
C TYR A 57 -6.61 5.48 -3.66
N THR A 58 -6.84 4.74 -2.56
CA THR A 58 -7.62 3.49 -2.58
C THR A 58 -8.85 3.57 -1.69
N GLU A 59 -10.04 3.43 -2.30
CA GLU A 59 -11.31 3.28 -1.58
C GLU A 59 -11.42 1.90 -0.89
N ASP A 60 -12.35 1.81 0.06
CA ASP A 60 -12.78 0.53 0.62
C ASP A 60 -14.30 0.48 0.64
N SER A 61 -14.86 -0.63 0.20
CA SER A 61 -16.31 -0.86 0.10
C SER A 61 -16.96 -1.23 1.44
N GLY A 62 -16.18 -1.30 2.52
CA GLY A 62 -16.63 -1.62 3.87
C GLY A 62 -16.34 -3.06 4.34
N GLU A 63 -16.03 -4.00 3.44
CA GLU A 63 -15.82 -5.39 3.83
C GLU A 63 -14.65 -5.58 4.78
N GLY A 64 -13.55 -4.86 4.52
CA GLY A 64 -12.41 -4.83 5.43
C GLY A 64 -12.75 -4.22 6.80
N ARG A 65 -13.63 -3.20 6.85
CA ARG A 65 -14.00 -2.52 8.08
C ARG A 65 -14.81 -3.43 9.00
N TRP A 66 -15.93 -3.94 8.51
CA TRP A 66 -16.78 -4.80 9.34
C TRP A 66 -16.03 -6.08 9.75
N THR A 67 -15.16 -6.61 8.88
CA THR A 67 -14.33 -7.79 9.24
C THR A 67 -13.41 -7.50 10.43
N VAL A 68 -12.78 -6.31 10.47
CA VAL A 68 -11.91 -5.91 11.58
C VAL A 68 -12.72 -5.60 12.84
N GLU A 69 -13.90 -5.01 12.71
CA GLU A 69 -14.82 -4.77 13.83
C GLU A 69 -15.26 -6.08 14.48
N GLU A 70 -15.68 -7.06 13.68
CA GLU A 70 -16.05 -8.41 14.15
C GLU A 70 -14.85 -9.14 14.78
N ALA A 71 -13.66 -9.03 14.19
CA ALA A 71 -12.45 -9.60 14.76
C ALA A 71 -12.16 -9.06 16.18
N ILE A 72 -12.37 -7.76 16.39
CA ILE A 72 -12.25 -7.14 17.73
C ILE A 72 -13.35 -7.65 18.67
N ALA A 73 -14.60 -7.64 18.22
CA ALA A 73 -15.75 -8.07 19.03
C ALA A 73 -15.61 -9.52 19.53
N HIS A 74 -15.01 -10.38 18.72
CA HIS A 74 -14.76 -11.78 19.04
C HIS A 74 -13.37 -12.06 19.62
N ALA A 75 -12.53 -11.04 19.83
CA ALA A 75 -11.13 -11.19 20.26
C ALA A 75 -10.30 -12.14 19.36
N VAL A 76 -10.57 -12.14 18.05
CA VAL A 76 -9.86 -12.92 17.04
C VAL A 76 -8.74 -12.07 16.43
N PRO A 77 -7.47 -12.53 16.46
CA PRO A 77 -6.38 -11.80 15.83
C PRO A 77 -6.50 -11.76 14.31
N ALA A 78 -6.62 -10.57 13.72
CA ALA A 78 -6.69 -10.36 12.27
C ALA A 78 -5.60 -9.39 11.73
N PRO A 79 -4.31 -9.54 12.11
CA PRO A 79 -3.27 -8.54 11.88
C PRO A 79 -3.09 -8.16 10.40
N VAL A 80 -3.13 -9.14 9.49
CA VAL A 80 -2.94 -8.91 8.05
C VAL A 80 -4.11 -8.11 7.45
N ILE A 81 -5.34 -8.43 7.86
CA ILE A 81 -6.54 -7.74 7.37
C ILE A 81 -6.56 -6.31 7.91
N SER A 82 -6.25 -6.12 9.20
CA SER A 82 -6.15 -4.80 9.82
C SER A 82 -5.07 -3.94 9.18
N ALA A 83 -3.88 -4.50 8.92
CA ALA A 83 -2.80 -3.78 8.24
C ALA A 83 -3.20 -3.36 6.82
N ALA A 84 -3.82 -4.25 6.05
CA ALA A 84 -4.31 -3.95 4.71
C ALA A 84 -5.39 -2.86 4.70
N LEU A 85 -6.26 -2.81 5.71
CA LEU A 85 -7.25 -1.74 5.87
C LEU A 85 -6.57 -0.40 6.18
N PHE A 86 -5.61 -0.39 7.11
CA PHE A 86 -4.90 0.83 7.49
C PHE A 86 -4.00 1.38 6.38
N ALA A 87 -3.42 0.53 5.52
CA ALA A 87 -2.72 0.96 4.32
C ALA A 87 -3.61 1.82 3.41
N ARG A 88 -4.88 1.42 3.24
CA ARG A 88 -5.87 2.22 2.49
C ARG A 88 -6.24 3.52 3.19
N PHE A 89 -6.26 3.57 4.51
CA PHE A 89 -6.51 4.82 5.24
C PHE A 89 -5.33 5.78 5.12
N ALA A 90 -4.10 5.23 5.12
CA ALA A 90 -2.89 6.00 4.90
C ALA A 90 -2.85 6.60 3.48
N SER A 91 -3.30 5.85 2.46
CA SER A 91 -3.33 6.34 1.08
C SER A 91 -4.25 7.54 0.83
N ARG A 92 -5.12 7.90 1.80
CA ARG A 92 -6.04 9.05 1.71
C ARG A 92 -5.52 10.28 2.45
N GLN A 93 -4.38 10.15 3.14
CA GLN A 93 -3.78 11.21 3.91
C GLN A 93 -2.60 11.79 3.15
N ASP A 94 -2.81 12.95 2.52
CA ASP A 94 -1.72 13.68 1.85
C ASP A 94 -0.63 14.12 2.85
N ASP A 95 -1.04 14.50 4.07
CA ASP A 95 -0.15 14.97 5.12
C ASP A 95 -0.58 14.48 6.51
N SER A 96 0.10 13.45 7.02
CA SER A 96 -0.30 12.75 8.24
C SER A 96 0.06 13.51 9.52
N PRO A 97 -0.91 13.93 10.35
CA PRO A 97 -0.63 14.56 11.65
C PRO A 97 0.15 13.65 12.61
N ALA A 98 -0.09 12.34 12.55
CA ALA A 98 0.66 11.36 13.34
C ALA A 98 2.15 11.37 12.95
N MET A 99 2.46 11.40 11.65
CA MET A 99 3.85 11.45 11.19
C MET A 99 4.54 12.79 11.48
N LYS A 100 3.79 13.90 11.51
CA LYS A 100 4.32 15.18 12.01
C LYS A 100 4.71 15.10 13.48
N ALA A 101 3.84 14.53 14.32
CA ALA A 101 4.13 14.33 15.74
C ALA A 101 5.35 13.42 15.94
N VAL A 102 5.44 12.32 15.18
CA VAL A 102 6.63 11.44 15.18
C VAL A 102 7.89 12.21 14.79
N SER A 103 7.84 13.02 13.74
CA SER A 103 8.98 13.83 13.29
C SER A 103 9.41 14.84 14.35
N ALA A 104 8.45 15.52 14.98
CA ALA A 104 8.71 16.44 16.08
C ALA A 104 9.36 15.75 17.28
N LEU A 105 8.84 14.61 17.72
CA LEU A 105 9.40 13.85 18.84
C LEU A 105 10.80 13.34 18.55
N ARG A 106 11.06 12.81 17.35
CA ARG A 106 12.39 12.40 16.89
C ARG A 106 13.38 13.56 16.89
N ASN A 107 12.92 14.76 16.52
CA ASN A 107 13.73 15.97 16.58
C ASN A 107 14.01 16.40 18.03
N GLN A 108 12.99 16.50 18.87
CA GLN A 108 13.12 16.97 20.26
C GLN A 108 13.96 16.03 21.12
N PHE A 109 13.75 14.71 21.00
CA PHE A 109 14.48 13.73 21.80
C PHE A 109 15.85 13.37 21.20
N GLY A 110 15.93 13.21 19.87
CA GLY A 110 17.10 12.63 19.19
C GLY A 110 17.86 13.60 18.29
N GLY A 111 17.44 14.86 18.17
CA GLY A 111 18.07 15.83 17.28
C GLY A 111 17.93 15.51 15.78
N HIS A 112 17.06 14.58 15.39
CA HIS A 112 16.89 14.19 13.99
C HIS A 112 16.37 15.36 13.14
N ALA A 113 16.89 15.51 11.92
CA ALA A 113 16.45 16.54 10.99
C ALA A 113 14.97 16.40 10.62
N VAL A 114 14.28 17.53 10.48
CA VAL A 114 12.89 17.62 10.00
C VAL A 114 12.86 18.35 8.67
N ARG A 115 11.92 17.97 7.80
CA ARG A 115 11.66 18.70 6.56
C ARG A 115 10.60 19.78 6.81
N PRO A 116 10.74 20.99 6.23
CA PRO A 116 9.70 21.99 6.30
C PRO A 116 8.43 21.50 5.60
N ALA A 117 7.26 21.95 6.05
CA ALA A 117 6.03 21.71 5.32
C ALA A 117 6.14 22.33 3.91
N ALA A 118 5.61 21.65 2.89
CA ALA A 118 5.52 22.19 1.54
C ALA A 118 4.56 23.40 1.57
N SER A 119 5.13 24.60 1.72
CA SER A 119 4.48 25.91 1.81
C SER A 119 3.22 25.97 2.68
N ALA A 120 3.38 26.45 3.93
CA ALA A 120 2.39 27.39 4.44
C ALA A 120 2.47 28.61 3.52
N GLY A 121 1.68 28.61 2.45
CA GLY A 121 1.57 29.73 1.53
C GLY A 121 1.28 30.98 2.34
N ILE A 122 2.20 31.93 2.23
CA ILE A 122 2.12 33.26 2.80
C ILE A 122 0.83 33.89 2.24
N ALA A 123 -0.15 34.09 3.11
CA ALA A 123 -1.29 34.99 2.87
C ALA A 123 -1.01 36.30 3.60
#